data_AF-A0A9P7ID32-F1
#
_entry.id   AF-A0A9P7ID32-F1
#
_cell.length_a   1.000
_cell.length_b   1.000
_cell.length_c   1.000
_cell.angle_alpha   90.00
_cell.angle_beta   90.00
_cell.angle_gamma   90.00
#
_symmetry.space_group_name_H-M   'P 1'
#
loop_
_entity.id
_entity.type
_entity.pdbx_description
1 polymer ?
#
loop_
_entity_poly.entity_id
_entity_poly.type
_entity_poly.pdbx_seq_one_letter_code
_entity_poly.pdbx_strand_id
1 'polypeptide(L)'
;MAKQTLASDQKNSTIVTDIGDYLIQAAQAWAQMTDALVESRQVQQAVVDAHEQAMVNNHLSDLSTVVSMDVDLTKLSKIRDLTAQFSRDVHQVWQNDAPSPGKSP
;
A
#
# COMPACT_ATOMS: atom_id res chain seq x y z
N MET A 1 -14.71 -37.20 25.12
CA MET A 1 -14.74 -35.72 25.07
C MET A 1 -13.48 -35.09 24.46
N ALA A 2 -12.29 -35.70 24.58
CA ALA A 2 -11.04 -35.16 23.99
C ALA A 2 -11.05 -34.95 22.45
N LYS A 3 -11.83 -35.75 21.70
CA LYS A 3 -11.90 -35.67 20.23
C LYS A 3 -12.67 -34.46 19.71
N GLN A 4 -13.58 -33.89 20.52
CA GLN A 4 -14.29 -32.66 20.17
C GLN A 4 -13.42 -31.42 20.39
N THR A 5 -12.60 -31.41 21.45
CA THR A 5 -11.69 -30.29 21.78
C THR A 5 -10.64 -30.05 20.69
N LEU A 6 -9.99 -31.12 20.21
CA LEU A 6 -9.00 -31.06 19.12
C LEU A 6 -9.59 -30.52 17.80
N ALA A 7 -10.83 -30.91 17.47
CA ALA A 7 -11.48 -30.47 16.23
C ALA A 7 -11.86 -28.97 16.28
N SER A 8 -12.27 -28.46 17.45
CA SER A 8 -12.50 -27.03 17.65
C SER A 8 -11.20 -26.22 17.62
N ASP A 9 -10.12 -26.72 18.24
CA ASP A 9 -8.84 -26.02 18.27
C ASP A 9 -8.22 -25.91 16.87
N GLN A 10 -8.32 -26.98 16.06
CA GLN A 10 -7.84 -26.98 14.68
C GLN A 10 -8.68 -26.08 13.76
N LYS A 11 -10.01 -26.04 13.96
CA LYS A 11 -10.90 -25.11 13.24
C LYS A 11 -10.60 -23.65 13.59
N ASN A 12 -10.33 -23.35 14.87
CA ASN A 12 -9.98 -22.01 15.32
C ASN A 12 -8.61 -21.56 14.78
N SER A 13 -7.62 -22.45 14.78
CA SER A 13 -6.30 -22.20 14.18
C SER A 13 -6.40 -21.95 12.67
N THR A 14 -7.30 -22.65 11.97
CA THR A 14 -7.55 -22.42 10.54
C THR A 14 -8.12 -21.03 10.29
N ILE A 15 -9.11 -20.59 11.07
CA ILE A 15 -9.72 -19.26 10.91
C ILE A 15 -8.70 -18.14 11.20
N VAL A 16 -7.87 -18.27 12.24
CA VAL A 16 -6.81 -17.27 12.52
C VAL A 16 -5.83 -17.22 11.36
N THR A 17 -5.50 -18.37 10.77
CA THR A 17 -4.61 -18.45 9.60
C THR A 17 -5.22 -17.73 8.39
N ASP A 18 -6.48 -18.05 8.09
CA ASP A 18 -7.23 -17.44 6.99
C ASP A 18 -7.34 -15.91 7.14
N ILE A 19 -7.55 -15.42 8.37
CA ILE A 19 -7.62 -13.98 8.66
C ILE A 19 -6.28 -13.31 8.38
N GLY A 20 -5.16 -13.90 8.81
CA GLY A 20 -3.84 -13.32 8.56
C GLY A 20 -3.47 -13.29 7.07
N ASP A 21 -3.78 -14.36 6.33
CA ASP A 21 -3.59 -14.42 4.88
C ASP A 21 -4.48 -13.40 4.15
N TYR A 22 -5.71 -13.21 4.62
CA TYR A 22 -6.61 -12.18 4.09
C TYR A 22 -6.07 -10.76 4.34
N LEU A 23 -5.52 -10.50 5.53
CA LEU A 23 -4.91 -9.20 5.85
C LEU A 23 -3.69 -8.91 4.96
N ILE A 24 -2.86 -9.91 4.65
CA ILE A 24 -1.78 -9.77 3.67
C ILE A 24 -2.33 -9.38 2.30
N GLN A 25 -3.33 -10.13 1.80
CA GLN A 25 -3.91 -9.88 0.48
C GLN A 25 -4.53 -8.48 0.39
N ALA A 26 -5.25 -8.05 1.42
CA ALA A 26 -5.84 -6.72 1.49
C ALA A 26 -4.76 -5.62 1.45
N ALA A 27 -3.68 -5.79 2.22
CA ALA A 27 -2.59 -4.81 2.25
C ALA A 27 -1.85 -4.74 0.90
N GLN A 28 -1.65 -5.88 0.23
CA GLN A 28 -1.06 -5.94 -1.12
C GLN A 28 -1.95 -5.29 -2.17
N ALA A 29 -3.26 -5.59 -2.16
CA ALA A 29 -4.21 -5.01 -3.10
C ALA A 29 -4.29 -3.49 -2.95
N TRP A 30 -4.26 -2.99 -1.70
CA TRP A 30 -4.22 -1.55 -1.45
C TRP A 30 -2.91 -0.92 -1.94
N ALA A 31 -1.76 -1.54 -1.70
CA ALA A 31 -0.49 -1.05 -2.21
C ALA A 31 -0.50 -0.95 -3.75
N GLN A 32 -0.93 -2.01 -4.45
CA GLN A 32 -1.01 -2.03 -5.91
C GLN A 32 -1.99 -0.99 -6.47
N MET A 33 -3.15 -0.83 -5.84
CA MET A 33 -4.14 0.17 -6.24
C MET A 33 -3.58 1.58 -6.09
N THR A 34 -2.91 1.87 -4.97
CA THR A 34 -2.32 3.19 -4.72
C THR A 34 -1.20 3.49 -5.72
N ASP A 35 -0.34 2.51 -5.98
CA ASP A 35 0.75 2.59 -6.96
C ASP A 35 0.21 2.93 -8.36
N ALA A 36 -0.77 2.16 -8.84
CA ALA A 36 -1.38 2.36 -10.15
C ALA A 36 -2.07 3.73 -10.30
N LEU A 37 -2.70 4.24 -9.23
CA LEU A 37 -3.36 5.54 -9.26
C LEU A 37 -2.35 6.70 -9.30
N VAL A 38 -1.30 6.62 -8.49
CA VAL A 38 -0.24 7.65 -8.42
C VAL A 38 0.60 7.68 -9.69
N GLU A 39 0.90 6.53 -10.27
CA GLU A 39 1.65 6.43 -11.54
C GLU A 39 0.77 6.57 -12.78
N SER A 40 -0.55 6.76 -12.62
CA SER A 40 -1.46 6.83 -13.75
C SER A 40 -1.10 8.00 -14.68
N ARG A 41 -1.18 7.73 -15.99
CA ARG A 41 -0.97 8.75 -17.05
C ARG A 41 -1.85 9.98 -16.84
N GLN A 42 -3.02 9.84 -16.20
CA GLN A 42 -3.94 10.95 -15.92
C GLN A 42 -3.34 11.96 -14.94
N VAL A 43 -2.63 11.49 -13.90
CA VAL A 43 -1.94 12.35 -12.94
C VAL A 43 -0.78 13.09 -13.61
N GLN A 44 -0.01 12.40 -14.46
CA GLN A 44 1.07 13.02 -15.23
C GLN A 44 0.54 14.04 -16.26
N GLN A 45 -0.57 13.73 -16.93
CA GLN A 45 -1.19 14.62 -17.90
C GLN A 45 -1.76 15.88 -17.26
N ALA A 46 -2.36 15.78 -16.07
CA ALA A 46 -2.86 16.96 -15.35
C ALA A 46 -1.74 17.97 -15.04
N VAL A 47 -0.54 17.49 -14.72
CA VAL A 47 0.65 18.34 -14.49
C VAL A 47 1.08 19.03 -15.79
N VAL A 48 1.14 18.27 -16.89
CA VAL A 48 1.48 18.81 -18.21
C VAL A 48 0.46 19.85 -18.66
N ASP A 49 -0.83 19.54 -18.52
CA ASP A 49 -1.93 20.43 -18.89
C ASP A 49 -1.90 21.73 -18.06
N ALA A 50 -1.64 21.63 -16.75
CA ALA A 50 -1.50 22.79 -15.89
C ALA A 50 -0.27 23.64 -16.24
N HIS A 51 0.84 23.00 -16.62
CA HIS A 51 2.04 23.69 -17.08
C HIS A 51 1.80 24.39 -18.44
N GLU A 52 1.10 23.75 -19.38
CA GLU A 52 0.72 24.35 -20.66
C GLU A 52 -0.26 25.53 -20.46
N GLN A 53 -1.26 25.39 -19.58
CA GLN A 53 -2.21 26.46 -19.27
C GLN A 53 -1.54 27.67 -18.61
N ALA A 54 -0.61 27.45 -17.68
CA ALA A 54 0.16 28.52 -17.06
C ALA A 54 1.02 29.30 -18.09
N MET A 55 1.59 28.58 -19.07
CA MET A 55 2.37 29.17 -20.16
C MET A 55 1.53 29.98 -21.15
N VAL A 56 0.32 29.50 -21.46
CA VAL A 56 -0.57 30.13 -22.44
C VAL A 56 -1.30 31.35 -21.85
N ASN A 57 -1.70 31.31 -20.57
CA ASN A 57 -2.66 32.29 -20.05
C ASN A 57 -2.05 33.53 -19.38
N ASN A 58 -0.84 33.52 -18.79
CA ASN A 58 -0.23 34.75 -18.24
C ASN A 58 1.25 34.55 -17.89
N HIS A 59 2.13 35.43 -18.39
CA HIS A 59 3.58 35.46 -18.15
C HIS A 59 3.98 35.51 -16.65
N LEU A 60 4.05 34.35 -15.98
CA LEU A 60 4.66 34.12 -14.64
C LEU A 60 3.73 34.27 -13.41
N SER A 61 2.48 34.71 -13.53
CA SER A 61 1.69 35.10 -12.34
C SER A 61 0.92 33.97 -11.63
N ASP A 62 0.74 32.79 -12.20
CA ASP A 62 0.00 31.71 -11.52
C ASP A 62 0.79 30.40 -11.37
N LEU A 63 2.09 30.54 -11.12
CA LEU A 63 2.93 29.42 -10.68
C LEU A 63 2.43 28.79 -9.37
N SER A 64 1.58 29.48 -8.60
CA SER A 64 0.96 28.96 -7.38
C SER A 64 0.14 27.70 -7.64
N THR A 65 -0.54 27.60 -8.79
CA THR A 65 -1.31 26.40 -9.16
C THR A 65 -0.38 25.22 -9.44
N VAL A 66 0.70 25.44 -10.19
CA VAL A 66 1.70 24.41 -10.49
C VAL A 66 2.39 23.93 -9.21
N VAL A 67 2.82 24.85 -8.35
CA VAL A 67 3.42 24.52 -7.04
C VAL A 67 2.43 23.78 -6.14
N SER A 68 1.14 24.14 -6.15
CA SER A 68 0.11 23.41 -5.40
C SER A 68 -0.05 21.97 -5.92
N MET A 69 -0.02 21.78 -7.24
CA MET A 69 -0.10 20.44 -7.84
C MET A 69 1.14 19.61 -7.52
N ASP A 70 2.34 20.17 -7.56
CA ASP A 70 3.58 19.49 -7.14
C ASP A 70 3.54 19.05 -5.67
N VAL A 71 2.97 19.89 -4.80
CA VAL A 71 2.76 19.56 -3.39
C VAL A 71 1.76 18.40 -3.24
N ASP A 72 0.67 18.39 -4.00
CA ASP A 72 -0.31 17.31 -3.95
C ASP A 72 0.23 15.99 -4.55
N LEU A 73 1.03 16.05 -5.61
CA LEU A 73 1.79 14.90 -6.12
C LEU A 73 2.77 14.35 -5.08
N THR A 74 3.44 15.24 -4.34
CA THR A 74 4.34 14.84 -3.26
C THR A 74 3.57 14.12 -2.15
N LYS A 75 2.36 14.58 -1.79
CA LYS A 75 1.49 13.90 -0.83
C LYS A 75 1.06 12.53 -1.35
N LEU A 76 0.63 12.44 -2.60
CA LEU A 76 0.25 11.17 -3.23
C LEU A 76 1.40 10.16 -3.27
N SER A 77 2.60 10.61 -3.62
CA SER A 77 3.82 9.78 -3.59
C SER A 77 4.10 9.26 -2.18
N LYS A 78 3.96 10.10 -1.15
CA LYS A 78 4.10 9.67 0.25
C LYS A 78 3.04 8.63 0.64
N ILE A 79 1.80 8.78 0.18
CA ILE A 79 0.73 7.80 0.46
C ILE A 79 1.08 6.44 -0.18
N ARG A 80 1.55 6.43 -1.43
CA ARG A 80 2.05 5.20 -2.10
C ARG A 80 3.19 4.55 -1.30
N ASP A 81 4.17 5.33 -0.88
CA ASP A 81 5.32 4.80 -0.16
C ASP A 81 4.90 4.20 1.20
N LEU A 82 3.95 4.84 1.89
CA LEU A 82 3.35 4.35 3.13
C LEU A 82 2.55 3.07 2.93
N THR A 83 1.73 2.96 1.88
CA THR A 83 0.95 1.74 1.62
C THR A 83 1.83 0.58 1.22
N ALA A 84 2.91 0.83 0.46
CA ALA A 84 3.92 -0.17 0.15
C ALA A 84 4.65 -0.65 1.42
N GLN A 85 5.01 0.26 2.34
CA GLN A 85 5.61 -0.10 3.62
C GLN A 85 4.66 -0.91 4.49
N PHE A 86 3.41 -0.46 4.63
CA PHE A 86 2.38 -1.17 5.40
C PHE A 86 2.17 -2.60 4.87
N SER A 87 2.12 -2.79 3.55
CA SER A 87 2.00 -4.13 2.96
C SER A 87 3.17 -5.04 3.35
N ARG A 88 4.41 -4.53 3.34
CA ARG A 88 5.59 -5.27 3.79
C ARG A 88 5.53 -5.59 5.28
N ASP A 89 5.11 -4.62 6.11
CA ASP A 89 5.03 -4.79 7.56
C ASP A 89 4.00 -5.85 7.94
N VAL A 90 2.80 -5.81 7.32
CA VAL A 90 1.75 -6.82 7.54
C VAL A 90 2.25 -8.21 7.14
N HIS A 91 2.91 -8.32 5.99
CA HIS A 91 3.50 -9.59 5.53
C HIS A 91 4.60 -10.09 6.47
N GLN A 92 5.47 -9.20 6.96
CA GLN A 92 6.54 -9.55 7.88
C GLN A 92 6.00 -9.99 9.24
N VAL A 93 5.06 -9.26 9.83
CA VAL A 93 4.43 -9.60 11.12
C VAL A 93 3.77 -10.97 11.05
N TRP A 94 3.11 -11.28 9.93
CA TRP A 94 2.42 -12.56 9.77
C TRP A 94 3.36 -13.73 9.45
N GLN A 95 4.47 -13.49 8.73
CA GLN A 95 5.40 -14.56 8.31
C GLN A 95 6.57 -14.80 9.28
N ASN A 96 6.81 -13.94 10.26
CA ASN A 96 7.96 -14.08 11.15
C ASN A 96 7.83 -15.16 12.24
N ASP A 97 6.81 -16.03 12.20
CA ASP A 97 6.67 -17.18 13.12
C ASP A 97 7.08 -18.53 12.49
N ALA A 98 8.25 -18.56 11.83
CA ALA A 98 8.97 -19.81 11.64
C ALA A 98 10.29 -19.77 12.44
N PRO A 99 10.32 -20.19 13.71
CA PRO A 99 11.57 -20.61 14.32
C PRO A 99 12.11 -21.76 13.47
N SER A 100 13.22 -21.55 12.76
CA SER A 100 13.88 -22.64 12.03
C SER A 100 14.20 -23.76 13.04
N PRO A 101 13.65 -24.98 12.89
CA PRO A 101 14.04 -26.09 13.73
C PRO A 101 15.40 -26.58 13.22
N GLY A 102 16.48 -26.05 13.80
CA GLY A 102 17.81 -26.63 13.60
C GLY A 102 18.92 -25.61 13.41
N LYS A 103 19.44 -25.12 14.54
CA LYS A 103 20.89 -24.99 14.71
C LYS A 103 21.24 -24.96 16.20
N SER A 104 21.48 -26.15 16.73
CA SER A 104 22.50 -26.42 17.75
C SER A 104 23.32 -27.60 17.21
N PRO A 105 24.65 -27.51 17.27
CA PRO A 105 25.37 -27.74 18.52
C PRO A 105 26.21 -26.55 18.98
#